data_AF-A0A7D5ZAU6-F1
#
_entry.id   AF-A0A7D5ZAU6-F1
#
_cell.length_a   1.000
_cell.length_b   1.000
_cell.length_c   1.000
_cell.angle_alpha   90.00
_cell.angle_beta   90.00
_cell.angle_gamma   90.00
#
_symmetry.space_group_name_H-M   'P 1'
#
loop_
_entity.id
_entity.type
_entity.pdbx_description
1 polymer ?
#
loop_
_entity_poly.entity_id
_entity_poly.type
_entity_poly.pdbx_seq_one_letter_code
_entity_poly.pdbx_strand_id
1 'polypeptide(L)'
;MHEIFEPTGWTVGFVFRLFPGWWVGVDGQDGLNRILGPSITLEQWNFLFQAAVFDGYDTCLRDENSLLTDQNGGWIVASRQKAESLAAQQSAVDGPTKQGPSIVDPQCEKQKDLASKTREKFLRGL
;
A
#
# COMPACT_ATOMS: atom_id res chain seq x y z
N MET A 1 3.81 5.86 -2.17
CA MET A 1 3.08 5.96 -3.45
C MET A 1 1.60 6.10 -3.15
N HIS A 2 0.85 6.96 -3.85
CA HIS A 2 -0.62 7.04 -3.69
C HIS A 2 -1.28 6.19 -4.77
N GLU A 3 -2.21 5.32 -4.38
CA GLU A 3 -2.79 4.31 -5.25
C GLU A 3 -4.27 4.06 -4.97
N ILE A 4 -4.93 3.48 -5.97
CA ILE A 4 -6.29 2.96 -5.88
C ILE A 4 -6.19 1.43 -5.93
N PHE A 5 -6.58 0.76 -4.85
CA PHE A 5 -6.38 -0.66 -4.59
C PHE A 5 -7.49 -1.55 -5.14
N GLU A 6 -8.62 -0.98 -5.54
CA GLU A 6 -9.66 -1.72 -6.24
C GLU A 6 -10.09 -0.99 -7.52
N PRO A 7 -10.31 -1.70 -8.63
CA PRO A 7 -10.80 -1.10 -9.87
C PRO A 7 -12.31 -0.73 -9.81
N THR A 8 -12.90 -0.72 -8.62
CA THR A 8 -14.32 -0.55 -8.35
C THR A 8 -14.56 0.84 -7.75
N GLY A 9 -15.44 1.61 -8.41
CA GLY A 9 -15.76 2.99 -8.05
C GLY A 9 -16.27 3.75 -9.26
N TRP A 10 -17.49 4.29 -9.17
CA TRP A 10 -18.18 4.89 -10.31
C TRP A 10 -17.47 6.15 -10.83
N THR A 11 -16.82 6.92 -9.96
CA THR A 11 -16.12 8.17 -10.30
C THR A 11 -14.83 7.93 -11.06
N VAL A 12 -13.98 7.03 -10.57
CA VAL A 12 -12.65 6.76 -11.14
C VAL A 12 -12.79 6.02 -12.48
N GLY A 13 -13.63 4.98 -12.52
CA GLY A 13 -13.89 4.24 -13.76
C GLY A 13 -14.51 5.11 -14.86
N PHE A 14 -15.46 6.00 -14.53
CA PHE A 14 -16.12 6.83 -15.53
C PHE A 14 -15.17 7.83 -16.20
N VAL A 15 -14.35 8.53 -15.42
CA VAL A 15 -13.46 9.57 -15.96
C VAL A 15 -12.26 8.97 -16.66
N PHE A 16 -11.61 7.97 -16.05
CA PHE A 16 -10.29 7.57 -16.51
C PHE A 16 -10.30 6.49 -17.61
N ARG A 17 -11.38 5.71 -17.79
CA ARG A 17 -11.50 4.69 -18.85
C ARG A 17 -11.36 5.24 -20.28
N LEU A 18 -11.57 6.55 -20.46
CA LEU A 18 -11.41 7.20 -21.76
C LEU A 18 -9.93 7.40 -22.15
N PHE A 19 -9.01 7.32 -21.20
CA PHE A 19 -7.58 7.49 -21.48
C PHE A 19 -6.92 6.15 -21.80
N PRO A 20 -6.07 6.07 -22.85
CA PRO A 20 -5.37 4.84 -23.21
C PRO A 20 -4.56 4.23 -22.06
N GLY A 21 -4.01 5.08 -21.17
CA GLY A 21 -3.25 4.67 -20.00
C GLY A 21 -4.03 3.78 -19.02
N TRP A 22 -5.36 3.85 -19.01
CA TRP A 22 -6.20 3.01 -18.16
C TRP A 22 -6.12 1.51 -18.49
N TRP A 23 -5.74 1.19 -19.73
CA TRP A 23 -5.75 -0.17 -20.26
C TRP A 23 -4.35 -0.80 -20.31
N VAL A 24 -3.35 -0.13 -19.74
CA VAL A 24 -1.97 -0.63 -19.63
C VAL A 24 -1.95 -1.75 -18.58
N GLY A 25 -2.20 -2.98 -19.01
CA GLY A 25 -2.30 -4.16 -18.15
C GLY A 25 -3.33 -5.20 -18.60
N VAL A 26 -4.17 -4.87 -19.58
CA VAL A 26 -5.17 -5.80 -20.15
C VAL A 26 -4.51 -7.00 -20.82
N ASP A 27 -3.33 -6.80 -21.42
CA ASP A 27 -2.64 -7.86 -22.17
C ASP A 27 -1.91 -8.88 -21.26
N GLY A 28 -1.98 -8.71 -19.94
CA GLY A 28 -1.47 -9.68 -18.95
C GLY A 28 0.05 -9.86 -18.95
N GLN A 29 0.82 -8.93 -19.53
CA GLN A 29 2.29 -8.99 -19.57
C GLN A 29 2.94 -8.97 -18.16
N ASP A 30 2.20 -8.50 -17.17
CA ASP A 30 2.57 -8.45 -15.75
C ASP A 30 2.08 -9.68 -14.95
N GLY A 31 1.42 -10.64 -15.61
CA GLY A 31 0.83 -11.82 -14.96
C GLY A 31 -0.48 -11.57 -14.20
N LEU A 32 -1.03 -10.34 -14.24
CA LEU A 32 -2.18 -9.93 -13.40
C LEU A 32 -3.47 -9.70 -14.20
N ASN A 33 -3.42 -9.75 -15.54
CA ASN A 33 -4.55 -9.64 -16.48
C ASN A 33 -5.63 -8.61 -16.04
N ARG A 34 -5.24 -7.34 -16.06
CA ARG A 34 -5.96 -6.24 -15.41
C ARG A 34 -7.05 -5.65 -16.32
N ILE A 35 -8.11 -6.43 -16.56
CA ILE A 35 -9.16 -6.11 -17.54
C ILE A 35 -10.11 -4.97 -17.11
N LEU A 36 -10.21 -4.69 -15.80
CA LEU A 36 -11.15 -3.69 -15.26
C LEU A 36 -10.54 -2.28 -15.12
N GLY A 37 -9.22 -2.18 -15.18
CA GLY A 37 -8.45 -0.96 -15.00
C GLY A 37 -7.05 -1.25 -14.45
N PRO A 38 -6.22 -0.22 -14.24
CA PRO A 38 -4.82 -0.40 -13.89
C PRO A 38 -4.61 -0.75 -12.41
N SER A 39 -5.62 -0.53 -11.57
CA SER A 39 -5.59 -0.79 -10.13
C SER A 39 -5.38 -2.28 -9.81
N ILE A 40 -4.59 -2.53 -8.76
CA ILE A 40 -4.31 -3.87 -8.21
C ILE A 40 -4.45 -3.84 -6.70
N THR A 41 -4.72 -5.02 -6.12
CA THR A 41 -4.91 -5.14 -4.68
C THR A 41 -3.62 -4.88 -3.91
N LEU A 42 -3.76 -4.64 -2.60
CA LEU A 42 -2.62 -4.40 -1.73
C LEU A 42 -1.70 -5.63 -1.64
N GLU A 43 -2.26 -6.84 -1.73
CA GLU A 43 -1.53 -8.11 -1.76
C GLU A 43 -0.71 -8.24 -3.05
N GLN A 44 -1.29 -7.86 -4.19
CA GLN A 44 -0.58 -7.83 -5.48
C GLN A 44 0.55 -6.80 -5.45
N TRP A 45 0.33 -5.63 -4.87
CA TRP A 45 1.40 -4.66 -4.61
C TRP A 45 2.50 -5.23 -3.72
N ASN A 46 2.15 -5.92 -2.64
CA ASN A 46 3.13 -6.54 -1.74
C ASN A 46 4.03 -7.53 -2.48
N PHE A 47 3.42 -8.37 -3.31
CA PHE A 47 4.15 -9.32 -4.15
C PHE A 47 5.11 -8.61 -5.11
N LEU A 48 4.66 -7.54 -5.77
CA LEU A 48 5.50 -6.76 -6.69
C LEU A 48 6.66 -6.06 -5.95
N PHE A 49 6.43 -5.54 -4.75
CA PHE A 49 7.49 -4.96 -3.93
C PHE A 49 8.54 -6.01 -3.56
N GLN A 50 8.11 -7.20 -3.13
CA GLN A 50 9.02 -8.31 -2.81
C GLN A 50 9.85 -8.74 -4.03
N ALA A 51 9.22 -8.83 -5.21
CA ALA A 51 9.93 -9.12 -6.46
C ALA A 51 10.93 -8.01 -6.85
N ALA A 52 10.71 -6.77 -6.40
CA ALA A 52 11.52 -5.60 -6.72
C ALA A 52 12.58 -5.26 -5.65
N VAL A 53 12.99 -6.20 -4.80
CA VAL A 53 14.02 -6.01 -3.75
C VAL A 53 13.57 -5.06 -2.62
N PHE A 54 12.29 -5.10 -2.30
CA PHE A 54 11.72 -4.56 -1.07
C PHE A 54 11.31 -5.73 -0.16
N ASP A 55 11.11 -5.49 1.13
CA ASP A 55 10.56 -6.52 2.04
C ASP A 55 9.04 -6.74 1.87
N GLY A 56 8.43 -6.01 0.93
CA GLY A 56 6.98 -5.80 0.84
C GLY A 56 6.66 -4.34 1.14
N TYR A 57 5.39 -4.06 1.44
CA TYR A 57 5.01 -2.75 1.97
C TYR A 57 5.09 -2.74 3.51
N ASP A 58 5.58 -1.63 4.08
CA ASP A 58 5.68 -1.43 5.53
C ASP A 58 4.33 -1.06 6.13
N THR A 59 3.61 -0.17 5.45
CA THR A 59 2.30 0.29 5.89
C THR A 59 1.46 0.82 4.73
N CYS A 60 0.15 0.78 4.92
CA CYS A 60 -0.84 1.37 4.03
C CYS A 60 -1.70 2.35 4.83
N LEU A 61 -1.71 3.61 4.40
CA LEU A 61 -2.51 4.68 4.99
C LEU A 61 -3.74 4.89 4.12
N ARG A 62 -4.92 4.53 4.61
CA ARG A 62 -6.19 4.75 3.90
C ARG A 62 -6.89 5.98 4.44
N ASP A 63 -7.52 6.73 3.55
CA ASP A 63 -8.44 7.79 3.95
C ASP A 63 -9.85 7.20 4.11
N GLU A 64 -10.22 6.91 5.35
CA GLU A 64 -11.53 6.35 5.71
C GLU A 64 -12.69 7.31 5.37
N ASN A 65 -12.41 8.61 5.14
CA ASN A 65 -13.40 9.65 4.84
C ASN A 65 -13.38 10.12 3.38
N SER A 66 -12.57 9.48 2.52
CA SER A 66 -12.47 9.87 1.12
C SER A 66 -13.78 9.60 0.36
N LEU A 67 -14.42 10.67 -0.10
CA LEU A 67 -15.59 10.62 -0.97
C LEU A 67 -15.26 10.22 -2.42
N LEU A 68 -13.97 10.17 -2.78
CA LEU A 68 -13.52 9.94 -4.15
C LEU A 68 -13.21 8.47 -4.43
N THR A 69 -12.89 7.70 -3.39
CA THR A 69 -12.32 6.36 -3.54
C THR A 69 -13.08 5.29 -2.79
N ASP A 70 -14.22 5.57 -2.14
CA ASP A 70 -15.00 4.57 -1.38
C ASP A 70 -14.13 3.66 -0.48
N GLN A 71 -13.11 4.24 0.17
CA GLN A 71 -12.09 3.52 0.98
C GLN A 71 -11.13 2.58 0.22
N ASN A 72 -11.20 2.57 -1.10
CA ASN A 72 -10.40 1.77 -2.02
C ASN A 72 -9.12 2.48 -2.49
N GLY A 73 -8.69 3.56 -1.82
CA GLY A 73 -7.47 4.29 -2.18
C GLY A 73 -6.69 4.73 -0.95
N GLY A 74 -5.39 5.00 -1.13
CA GLY A 74 -4.53 5.43 -0.05
C GLY A 74 -3.06 5.47 -0.42
N TRP A 75 -2.20 5.63 0.58
CA TRP A 75 -0.76 5.64 0.42
C TRP A 75 -0.13 4.32 0.85
N ILE A 76 0.66 3.72 -0.03
CA ILE A 76 1.56 2.62 0.31
C ILE A 76 2.94 3.20 0.63
N VAL A 77 3.51 2.79 1.75
CA VAL A 77 4.90 3.04 2.14
C VAL A 77 5.65 1.72 2.11
N ALA A 78 6.80 1.69 1.43
CA ALA A 78 7.64 0.51 1.33
C ALA A 78 9.12 0.90 1.45
N SER A 79 9.88 0.09 2.17
CA SER A 79 11.31 0.28 2.39
C SER A 79 12.10 -0.72 1.57
N ARG A 80 13.11 -0.23 0.87
CA ARG A 80 14.01 -1.08 0.10
C ARG A 80 14.88 -1.90 1.06
N GLN A 81 15.12 -3.16 0.73
CA GLN A 81 16.07 -3.98 1.46
C GLN A 81 17.47 -3.38 1.37
N LYS A 82 18.17 -3.31 2.51
CA LYS A 82 19.61 -3.00 2.53
C LYS A 82 20.39 -4.20 1.97
N ALA A 83 21.47 -3.94 1.23
CA ALA A 83 22.28 -4.98 0.58
C ALA A 83 22.77 -6.09 1.55
N GLU A 84 23.02 -5.74 2.82
CA GLU A 84 23.44 -6.67 3.87
C GLU A 84 22.32 -7.63 4.32
N SER A 85 21.05 -7.24 4.16
CA SER A 85 19.87 -8.05 4.50
C SER A 85 19.62 -9.18 3.50
N LEU A 86 19.94 -8.95 2.22
CA LEU A 86 19.80 -9.95 1.15
C LEU A 86 20.70 -11.18 1.39
N ALA A 87 21.88 -10.97 1.96
CA ALA A 87 22.80 -12.05 2.32
C ALA A 87 22.33 -12.82 3.58
N ALA A 88 21.56 -12.18 4.46
CA ALA A 88 21.04 -12.79 5.68
C ALA A 88 19.70 -13.53 5.48
N GLN A 89 18.84 -13.05 4.58
CA GLN A 89 17.52 -13.65 4.30
C GLN A 89 17.57 -14.99 3.54
N GLN A 90 18.68 -15.33 2.87
CA GLN A 90 18.87 -16.70 2.35
C GLN A 90 18.96 -17.77 3.47
N SER A 91 19.10 -17.34 4.74
CA SER A 91 19.30 -18.23 5.88
C SER A 91 18.18 -18.21 6.93
N ALA A 92 17.15 -17.38 6.78
CA ALA A 92 16.12 -17.23 7.84
C ALA A 92 14.71 -17.04 7.27
N VAL A 93 13.90 -18.08 7.41
CA VAL A 93 12.44 -18.03 7.31
C VAL A 93 11.88 -17.48 8.62
N ASP A 94 10.87 -16.62 8.51
CA ASP A 94 10.09 -15.94 9.55
C ASP A 94 10.78 -14.86 10.41
N GLY A 95 10.61 -13.61 9.99
CA GLY A 95 10.85 -12.42 10.81
C GLY A 95 9.54 -11.68 11.11
N PRO A 96 9.35 -11.16 12.35
CA PRO A 96 8.14 -10.44 12.74
C PRO A 96 8.00 -9.09 12.01
N THR A 97 6.76 -8.71 11.73
CA THR A 97 6.35 -7.43 11.11
C THR A 97 7.03 -6.24 11.78
N LYS A 98 7.96 -5.59 11.07
CA LYS A 98 8.69 -4.42 11.58
C LYS A 98 7.79 -3.18 11.52
N GLN A 99 7.46 -2.61 12.68
CA GLN A 99 6.81 -1.30 12.75
C GLN A 99 7.83 -0.20 12.46
N GLY A 100 7.55 0.64 11.46
CA GLY A 100 8.33 1.86 11.20
C GLY A 100 8.09 2.92 12.29
N PRO A 101 9.08 3.77 12.60
CA PRO A 101 8.92 4.83 13.58
C PRO A 101 7.93 5.89 13.08
N SER A 102 6.87 6.15 13.86
CA SER A 102 5.96 7.27 13.61
C SER A 102 6.64 8.58 14.02
N ILE A 103 6.84 9.49 13.07
CA ILE A 103 7.35 10.84 13.36
C ILE A 103 6.16 11.71 13.74
N VAL A 104 6.06 12.06 15.02
CA VAL A 104 5.02 12.94 15.57
C VAL A 104 5.65 14.29 15.87
N ASP A 105 5.08 15.37 15.32
CA ASP A 105 5.43 16.72 15.72
C ASP A 105 4.96 16.97 17.17
N PRO A 106 5.88 17.23 18.13
CA PRO A 106 5.52 17.44 19.53
C PRO A 106 4.71 18.70 19.78
N GLN A 107 4.57 19.61 18.82
CA GLN A 107 3.72 20.81 18.95
C GLN A 107 2.33 20.63 18.32
N CYS A 108 2.10 19.54 17.57
CA CYS A 108 0.83 19.30 16.91
C CYS A 108 -0.06 18.34 17.72
N GLU A 109 -0.98 18.89 18.50
CA GLU A 109 -1.93 18.10 19.31
C GLU A 109 -2.76 17.10 18.48
N LYS A 110 -3.08 17.45 17.23
CA LYS A 110 -3.80 16.55 16.31
C LYS A 110 -2.97 15.32 15.91
N GLN A 111 -1.65 15.48 15.74
CA GLN A 111 -0.78 14.35 15.42
C GLN A 111 -0.55 13.45 16.63
N LYS A 112 -0.51 14.02 17.85
CA LYS A 112 -0.45 13.25 19.09
C LYS A 112 -1.70 12.39 19.29
N ASP A 113 -2.88 12.97 19.08
CA ASP A 113 -4.16 12.27 19.18
C ASP A 113 -4.32 11.18 18.12
N LEU A 114 -3.84 11.42 16.89
CA LEU A 114 -3.84 10.41 15.84
C LEU A 114 -2.89 9.25 16.18
N ALA A 115 -1.66 9.56 16.60
CA ALA A 115 -0.66 8.55 16.95
C ALA A 115 -1.10 7.68 18.15
N SER A 116 -1.76 8.25 19.15
CA SER A 116 -2.28 7.50 20.30
C SER A 116 -3.40 6.54 19.90
N LYS A 117 -4.35 6.99 19.07
CA LYS A 117 -5.46 6.16 18.56
C LYS A 117 -4.99 5.04 17.64
N THR A 118 -4.01 5.30 16.77
CA THR A 118 -3.40 4.27 15.92
C THR A 118 -2.72 3.20 16.78
N ARG A 119 -2.04 3.60 17.86
CA ARG A 119 -1.40 2.68 18.81
C ARG A 119 -2.42 1.83 19.57
N GLU A 120 -3.53 2.40 20.01
CA GLU A 120 -4.60 1.67 20.70
C GLU A 120 -5.34 0.68 19.77
N LYS A 121 -5.64 1.07 18.53
CA LYS A 121 -6.30 0.21 17.54
C LYS A 121 -5.42 -1.01 17.21
N PHE A 122 -4.10 -0.83 17.20
CA PHE A 122 -3.14 -1.91 17.00
C PHE A 122 -3.08 -2.88 18.21
N LEU A 123 -3.13 -2.37 19.44
CA LEU A 123 -3.11 -3.20 20.66
C LEU A 123 -4.40 -4.00 20.88
N ARG A 124 -5.52 -3.58 20.28
CA ARG A 124 -6.82 -4.27 20.36
C ARG A 124 -7.07 -5.29 19.23
N GLY A 125 -6.12 -5.44 18.30
CA GLY A 125 -6.22 -6.32 17.13
C GLY A 125 -5.48 -7.65 17.25
N LEU A 126 -5.12 -8.09 18.46
CA LEU A 126 -4.58 -9.42 18.78
C LEU A 126 -5.50 -10.15 19.76
#